data_AF-A0A2E8M6X2-F1
#
_entry.id   AF-A0A2E8M6X2-F1
#
_cell.length_a   1.000
_cell.length_b   1.000
_cell.length_c   1.000
_cell.angle_alpha   90.00
_cell.angle_beta   90.00
_cell.angle_gamma   90.00
#
_symmetry.space_group_name_H-M   'P 1'
#
loop_
_entity.id
_entity.type
_entity.pdbx_description
1 polymer ?
#
loop_
_entity_poly.entity_id
_entity_poly.type
_entity_poly.pdbx_seq_one_letter_code
_entity_poly.pdbx_strand_id
1 'polypeptide(L)'
;MKLLVATILLSFTLLGLGQAPPAFRFQIDTLHEGIPQPMHLVYGPDSKIYFIEIAGKLQCFDLKSKSFTTLGEVVVTNTGGIKNYQTFSADFKTP
;
A
#
# COMPACT_ATOMS: atom_id res chain seq x y z
N MET A 1 27.24 12.83 56.08
CA MET A 1 27.68 12.11 54.86
C MET A 1 26.80 10.93 54.46
N LYS A 2 26.07 10.25 55.37
CA LYS A 2 25.24 9.08 55.00
C LYS A 2 23.92 9.40 54.26
N LEU A 3 23.34 10.59 54.49
CA LEU A 3 22.10 11.01 53.80
C LEU A 3 22.30 11.44 52.34
N LEU A 4 23.48 11.96 51.98
CA LEU A 4 23.75 12.49 50.63
C LEU A 4 23.85 11.37 49.58
N VAL A 5 24.32 10.20 49.98
CA VAL A 5 24.51 9.03 49.11
C VAL A 5 23.17 8.39 48.71
N ALA A 6 22.19 8.40 49.64
CA ALA A 6 20.87 7.82 49.39
C ALA A 6 20.07 8.62 48.34
N THR A 7 20.22 9.94 48.32
CA THR A 7 19.51 10.81 47.36
C THR A 7 20.05 10.67 45.94
N ILE A 8 21.34 10.38 45.77
CA ILE A 8 21.97 10.20 44.44
C ILE A 8 21.55 8.85 43.81
N LEU A 9 21.37 7.81 44.62
CA LEU A 9 20.91 6.50 44.13
C LEU A 9 19.45 6.52 43.66
N LEU A 10 18.58 7.32 44.30
CA LEU A 10 17.17 7.39 43.96
C LEU A 10 16.92 8.06 42.59
N SER A 11 17.76 9.04 42.22
CA SER A 11 17.67 9.81 40.97
C SER A 11 17.93 8.98 39.71
N PHE A 12 18.62 7.85 39.83
CA PHE A 12 18.97 7.01 38.67
C PHE A 12 17.83 6.12 38.18
N THR A 13 16.78 5.93 38.99
CA THR A 13 15.66 5.03 38.64
C THR A 13 14.55 5.70 37.84
N LEU A 14 14.57 7.03 37.68
CA LEU A 14 13.47 7.77 37.07
C LEU A 14 13.63 8.00 35.55
N LEU A 15 14.78 7.66 34.96
CA LEU A 15 15.04 7.84 33.53
C LEU A 15 14.74 6.53 32.77
N GLY A 16 13.46 6.18 32.67
CA GLY A 16 13.09 4.92 32.04
C GLY A 16 11.63 4.77 31.66
N LEU A 17 10.91 5.86 31.35
CA LEU A 17 9.65 5.76 30.62
C LEU A 17 9.97 5.49 29.14
N GLY A 18 10.53 4.32 28.86
CA GLY A 18 10.68 3.83 27.49
C GLY A 18 9.28 3.58 26.95
N GLN A 19 8.82 4.42 26.02
CA GLN A 19 7.61 4.12 25.27
C GLN A 19 7.80 2.76 24.60
N ALA A 20 6.86 1.85 24.84
CA ALA A 20 6.85 0.57 24.14
C ALA A 20 6.89 0.85 22.64
N PRO A 21 7.82 0.24 21.88
CA PRO A 21 7.86 0.41 20.44
C PRO A 21 6.47 0.10 19.87
N PRO A 22 5.98 0.87 18.89
CA PRO A 22 4.66 0.65 18.32
C PRO A 22 4.45 -0.83 18.01
N ALA A 23 3.29 -1.39 18.35
CA ALA A 23 3.04 -2.83 18.23
C ALA A 23 3.18 -3.35 16.78
N PHE A 24 3.14 -2.44 15.80
CA PHE A 24 3.41 -2.72 14.40
C PHE A 24 4.92 -2.64 14.10
N ARG A 25 5.41 -3.63 13.33
CA ARG A 25 6.80 -3.73 12.87
C ARG A 25 6.95 -3.48 11.37
N PHE A 26 5.95 -2.86 10.76
CA PHE A 26 5.94 -2.52 9.34
C PHE A 26 5.94 -1.01 9.15
N GLN A 27 6.68 -0.57 8.13
CA GLN A 27 6.61 0.79 7.62
C GLN A 27 5.58 0.81 6.49
N ILE A 28 4.72 1.83 6.48
CA ILE A 28 3.74 2.07 5.42
C ILE A 28 4.20 3.30 4.66
N ASP A 29 4.41 3.15 3.36
CA ASP A 29 4.73 4.25 2.46
C ASP A 29 3.63 4.37 1.39
N THR A 30 3.21 5.60 1.10
CA THR A 30 2.30 5.89 -0.02
C THR A 30 3.10 5.92 -1.31
N LEU A 31 2.81 4.99 -2.23
CA LEU A 31 3.49 4.92 -3.52
C LEU A 31 2.92 5.92 -4.55
N HIS A 32 1.61 6.13 -4.52
CA HIS A 32 0.92 7.08 -5.38
C HIS A 32 -0.48 7.41 -4.82
N GLU A 33 -1.02 8.56 -5.21
CA GLU A 33 -2.36 9.03 -4.84
C GLU A 33 -3.18 9.37 -6.09
N GLY A 34 -4.49 9.59 -5.93
CA GLY A 34 -5.34 10.03 -7.04
C GLY A 34 -5.63 8.97 -8.10
N ILE A 35 -5.37 7.69 -7.83
CA ILE A 35 -5.74 6.59 -8.73
C ILE A 35 -7.26 6.40 -8.70
N PRO A 36 -7.97 6.44 -9.85
CA PRO A 36 -9.40 6.21 -9.91
C PRO A 36 -9.77 4.75 -9.56
N GLN A 37 -10.14 4.51 -8.30
CA GLN A 37 -10.65 3.22 -7.78
C GLN A 37 -9.89 1.99 -8.31
N PRO A 38 -8.63 1.79 -7.90
CA PRO A 38 -7.89 0.59 -8.24
C PRO A 38 -8.57 -0.63 -7.61
N MET A 39 -8.89 -1.65 -8.42
CA MET A 39 -9.70 -2.79 -7.98
C MET A 39 -8.86 -4.02 -7.63
N HIS A 40 -8.11 -4.54 -8.60
CA HIS A 40 -7.25 -5.71 -8.44
C HIS A 40 -5.82 -5.35 -8.81
N LEU A 41 -4.85 -5.80 -8.00
CA LEU A 41 -3.44 -5.48 -8.14
C LEU A 41 -2.59 -6.75 -8.07
N VAL A 42 -1.57 -6.83 -8.92
CA VAL A 42 -0.58 -7.91 -8.96
C VAL A 42 0.82 -7.31 -8.97
N TYR A 43 1.71 -7.83 -8.13
CA TYR A 43 3.12 -7.51 -8.17
C TYR A 43 3.84 -8.41 -9.19
N GLY A 44 4.46 -7.81 -10.19
CA GLY A 44 5.20 -8.52 -11.23
C GLY A 44 6.64 -8.85 -10.82
N PRO A 45 7.30 -9.82 -11.50
CA PRO A 45 8.69 -10.17 -11.25
C PRO A 45 9.69 -9.08 -11.68
N ASP A 46 9.22 -8.05 -12.38
CA ASP A 46 9.98 -6.98 -13.04
C ASP A 46 10.01 -5.66 -12.24
N SER A 47 9.68 -5.69 -10.94
CA SER A 47 9.55 -4.50 -10.08
C SER A 47 8.42 -3.55 -10.52
N LYS A 48 7.36 -4.09 -11.11
CA LYS A 48 6.18 -3.33 -11.52
C LYS A 48 4.93 -3.83 -10.79
N ILE A 49 4.00 -2.92 -10.59
CA ILE A 49 2.68 -3.18 -10.05
C ILE A 49 1.69 -3.04 -11.20
N TYR A 50 0.94 -4.10 -11.47
CA TYR A 50 -0.10 -4.14 -12.48
C TYR A 50 -1.45 -4.07 -11.80
N PHE A 51 -2.35 -3.22 -12.28
CA PHE A 51 -3.69 -3.12 -11.72
C PHE A 51 -4.73 -2.67 -12.74
N ILE A 52 -5.99 -2.92 -12.43
CA ILE A 52 -7.12 -2.43 -13.22
C ILE A 52 -7.89 -1.36 -12.44
N GLU A 53 -8.15 -0.24 -13.10
CA GLU A 53 -9.08 0.79 -12.61
C GLU A 53 -10.52 0.35 -12.88
N ILE A 54 -11.48 0.82 -12.07
CA ILE A 54 -12.90 0.53 -12.26
C ILE A 54 -13.40 0.81 -13.69
N ALA A 55 -12.83 1.81 -14.36
CA ALA A 55 -13.16 2.19 -15.73
C ALA A 55 -12.58 1.24 -16.81
N GLY A 56 -11.90 0.16 -16.41
CA GLY A 56 -11.35 -0.84 -17.33
C GLY A 56 -9.93 -0.55 -17.81
N LYS A 57 -9.27 0.49 -17.29
CA LYS A 57 -7.88 0.80 -17.67
C LYS A 57 -6.91 -0.17 -17.00
N LEU A 58 -6.13 -0.86 -17.82
CA LEU A 58 -5.00 -1.67 -17.36
C LEU A 58 -3.78 -0.77 -17.22
N GLN A 59 -3.30 -0.66 -15.99
CA GLN A 59 -2.24 0.25 -15.61
C GLN A 59 -1.05 -0.51 -15.08
N CYS A 60 0.12 0.05 -15.31
CA CYS A 60 1.38 -0.41 -14.79
C CYS A 60 2.07 0.73 -14.03
N PHE A 61 2.46 0.48 -12.79
CA PHE A 61 3.29 1.37 -12.00
C PHE A 61 4.69 0.79 -11.83
N ASP A 62 5.70 1.52 -12.28
CA ASP A 62 7.10 1.12 -12.11
C ASP A 62 7.63 1.59 -10.74
N LEU A 63 8.07 0.65 -9.90
CA LEU A 63 8.55 0.98 -8.56
C LEU A 63 9.89 1.73 -8.55
N LYS A 64 10.69 1.64 -9.61
CA LYS A 64 12.00 2.31 -9.72
C LYS A 64 11.83 3.75 -10.19
N SER A 65 11.11 3.96 -11.30
CA SER A 65 10.90 5.30 -11.86
C SER A 65 9.71 6.04 -11.25
N LYS A 66 8.87 5.35 -10.46
CA LYS A 66 7.63 5.90 -9.87
C LYS A 66 6.67 6.45 -10.91
N SER A 67 6.65 5.86 -12.10
CA SER A 67 5.85 6.31 -13.25
C SER A 67 4.73 5.34 -13.60
N PHE A 68 3.63 5.87 -14.13
CA PHE A 68 2.54 5.08 -14.68
C PHE A 68 2.66 4.89 -16.18
N THR A 69 2.14 3.77 -16.66
CA THR A 69 1.92 3.51 -18.08
C THR A 69 0.61 2.77 -18.24
N THR A 70 -0.24 3.28 -19.13
CA THR A 70 -1.46 2.56 -19.54
C THR A 70 -1.07 1.49 -20.54
N LEU A 71 -1.37 0.25 -20.20
CA LEU A 71 -1.08 -0.93 -21.01
C LEU A 71 -2.20 -1.24 -21.98
N GLY A 72 -3.42 -0.82 -21.67
CA GLY A 72 -4.58 -1.04 -22.50
C GLY A 72 -5.87 -0.74 -21.76
N GLU A 73 -6.98 -1.01 -22.43
CA GLU A 73 -8.32 -0.82 -21.89
C GLU A 73 -9.16 -2.06 -22.14
N VAL A 74 -10.03 -2.37 -21.18
CA VAL A 74 -10.96 -3.49 -21.22
C VAL A 74 -12.37 -2.93 -21.23
N VAL A 75 -13.24 -3.51 -22.04
CA VAL A 75 -14.64 -3.11 -22.05
C VAL A 75 -15.29 -3.55 -20.74
N VAL A 76 -15.76 -2.55 -19.98
CA VAL A 76 -16.51 -2.78 -18.75
C VAL A 76 -17.97 -2.91 -19.11
N THR A 77 -18.56 -4.08 -18.85
CA THR A 77 -19.99 -4.28 -19.00
C THR A 77 -20.64 -4.43 -17.63
N ASN A 78 -21.71 -3.68 -17.41
CA ASN A 78 -22.52 -3.80 -16.20
C ASN A 78 -23.68 -4.78 -16.48
N THR A 79 -23.32 -6.02 -16.79
CA THR A 79 -24.29 -7.08 -17.05
C THR A 79 -24.68 -7.70 -15.71
N GLY A 80 -25.60 -7.06 -14.96
CA GLY A 80 -25.90 -7.51 -13.60
C GLY A 80 -27.25 -7.10 -13.06
N GLY A 81 -28.32 -7.78 -13.50
CA GLY A 81 -29.61 -7.86 -12.78
C GLY A 81 -29.52 -8.56 -11.41
N ILE A 82 -28.34 -9.01 -11.00
CA ILE A 82 -28.04 -9.55 -9.67
C ILE A 82 -26.79 -8.82 -9.13
N LYS A 83 -27.05 -7.78 -8.34
CA LYS A 83 -26.17 -7.06 -7.41
C LYS A 83 -24.70 -6.83 -7.83
N ASN A 84 -24.38 -5.62 -8.28
CA ASN A 84 -23.11 -4.89 -8.10
C ASN A 84 -21.78 -5.54 -8.57
N TYR A 85 -21.79 -6.65 -9.31
CA TYR A 85 -20.57 -7.20 -9.90
C TYR A 85 -20.29 -6.56 -11.26
N GLN A 86 -19.12 -5.93 -11.39
CA GLN A 86 -18.60 -5.48 -12.70
C GLN A 86 -17.85 -6.62 -13.36
N THR A 87 -18.15 -6.85 -14.63
CA THR A 87 -17.46 -7.86 -15.44
C THR A 87 -16.59 -7.14 -16.46
N PHE A 88 -15.29 -7.47 -16.46
CA PHE A 88 -14.32 -7.00 -17.44
C PHE A 88 -14.22 -8.04 -18.54
N SER A 89 -14.44 -7.65 -19.80
CA SER A 89 -14.30 -8.53 -20.96
C SER A 89 -13.28 -7.94 -21.92
N ALA A 90 -12.20 -8.68 -22.20
CA ALA A 90 -11.11 -8.25 -23.05
C ALA A 90 -10.92 -9.25 -24.20
N ASP A 91 -10.87 -8.74 -25.44
CA ASP A 91 -10.44 -9.51 -26.60
C ASP A 91 -8.92 -9.40 -26.73
N PHE A 92 -8.20 -10.41 -26.24
CA PHE A 92 -6.75 -10.48 -26.42
C PHE A 92 -6.44 -11.01 -27.82
N LYS A 93 -5.99 -10.14 -28.73
CA LYS A 93 -5.30 -10.60 -29.94
C LYS A 93 -3.88 -11.01 -29.57
N THR A 94 -3.58 -12.30 -29.73
CA THR A 94 -2.19 -12.77 -29.74
C THR A 94 -1.48 -12.19 -30.99
N PRO A 95 -0.18 -11.89 -30.89
CA PRO A 95 0.62 -11.45 -32.04
C PRO A 95 0.65 -12.50 -33.16
#